data_AF-A0A421K8T6-F1
#
_entry.id   AF-A0A421K8T6-F1
#
_cell.length_a   1.000
_cell.length_b   1.000
_cell.length_c   1.000
_cell.angle_alpha   90.00
_cell.angle_beta   90.00
_cell.angle_gamma   90.00
#
_symmetry.space_group_name_H-M   'P 1'
#
loop_
_entity.id
_entity.type
_entity.pdbx_description
1 polymer ?
#
loop_
_entity_poly.entity_id
_entity_poly.type
_entity_poly.pdbx_seq_one_letter_code
_entity_poly.pdbx_strand_id
1 'polypeptide(L)'
;MFSILGDISGCSFLDLFAGSGIMALEAFSRGASMAMLVEKDSKKRATLLKNMAIADAEMESGQMVLLIRPAERSLHPGMKRFDLVYIDPPFAMRDKPKLLALSERAGQPAPGGSLIMH
;
A
#
# COMPACT_ATOMS: atom_id res chain seq x y z
N MET A 1 5.67 -17.51 2.57
CA MET A 1 5.69 -16.15 1.99
C MET A 1 4.49 -15.30 2.44
N PHE A 2 3.32 -15.90 2.76
CA PHE A 2 2.10 -15.17 3.17
C PHE A 2 2.02 -14.70 4.65
N SER A 3 3.07 -14.83 5.46
CA SER A 3 2.97 -14.50 6.91
C SER A 3 3.39 -13.07 7.28
N ILE A 4 3.80 -12.24 6.30
CA ILE A 4 4.50 -10.99 6.62
C ILE A 4 3.58 -9.94 7.25
N LEU A 5 2.27 -9.96 6.93
CA LEU A 5 1.33 -8.93 7.39
C LEU A 5 0.83 -9.17 8.82
N GLY A 6 0.88 -10.40 9.34
CA GLY A 6 0.26 -10.74 10.63
C GLY A 6 -1.28 -10.73 10.58
N ASP A 7 -1.92 -10.47 11.72
CA ASP A 7 -3.34 -10.15 11.82
C ASP A 7 -3.53 -8.65 11.62
N ILE A 8 -4.35 -8.30 10.63
CA ILE A 8 -4.60 -6.91 10.21
C ILE A 8 -6.09 -6.63 10.10
N SER A 9 -6.91 -7.43 10.78
CA SER A 9 -8.36 -7.26 10.80
C SER A 9 -8.74 -5.85 11.26
N GLY A 10 -9.53 -5.15 10.44
CA GLY A 10 -9.95 -3.77 10.67
C GLY A 10 -8.89 -2.70 10.34
N CYS A 11 -7.63 -3.06 10.11
CA CYS A 11 -6.57 -2.10 9.80
C CYS A 11 -6.71 -1.48 8.41
N SER A 12 -6.26 -0.23 8.30
CA SER A 12 -6.05 0.42 7.01
C SER A 12 -4.64 0.13 6.48
N PHE A 13 -4.57 -0.29 5.22
CA PHE A 13 -3.34 -0.75 4.57
C PHE A 13 -2.87 0.22 3.47
N LEU A 14 -1.56 0.50 3.43
CA LEU A 14 -0.92 1.28 2.37
C LEU A 14 0.20 0.46 1.72
N ASP A 15 0.07 0.18 0.44
CA ASP A 15 1.12 -0.43 -0.39
C ASP A 15 1.77 0.65 -1.26
N LEU A 16 3.02 1.00 -0.96
CA LEU A 16 3.75 2.05 -1.70
C LEU A 16 4.33 1.58 -3.05
N PHE A 17 4.36 0.27 -3.29
CA PHE A 17 4.95 -0.34 -4.49
C PHE A 17 4.08 -1.50 -4.98
N ALA A 18 2.84 -1.18 -5.33
CA ALA A 18 1.78 -2.17 -5.52
C ALA A 18 2.09 -3.27 -6.53
N GLY A 19 2.86 -2.99 -7.59
CA GLY A 19 3.23 -4.00 -8.57
C GLY A 19 2.00 -4.58 -9.27
N SER A 20 1.65 -5.82 -8.92
CA SER A 20 0.44 -6.51 -9.40
C SER A 20 -0.78 -6.36 -8.49
N GLY A 21 -0.62 -5.78 -7.29
CA GLY A 21 -1.68 -5.59 -6.29
C GLY A 21 -1.93 -6.79 -5.38
N ILE A 22 -1.10 -7.84 -5.48
CA ILE A 22 -1.27 -9.08 -4.69
C ILE A 22 -1.24 -8.80 -3.18
N MET A 23 -0.40 -7.87 -2.72
CA MET A 23 -0.29 -7.55 -1.29
C MET A 23 -1.56 -6.88 -0.75
N ALA A 24 -2.23 -6.04 -1.55
CA ALA A 24 -3.51 -5.46 -1.16
C ALA A 24 -4.62 -6.51 -1.13
N LEU A 25 -4.67 -7.43 -2.11
CA LEU A 25 -5.62 -8.54 -2.10
C LEU A 25 -5.42 -9.45 -0.89
N GLU A 26 -4.17 -9.77 -0.56
CA GLU A 26 -3.82 -10.52 0.65
C GLU A 26 -4.24 -9.76 1.91
N ALA A 27 -4.07 -8.43 1.93
CA ALA A 27 -4.49 -7.63 3.06
C ALA A 27 -6.02 -7.70 3.28
N PHE A 28 -6.81 -7.63 2.21
CA PHE A 28 -8.27 -7.80 2.30
C PHE A 28 -8.69 -9.20 2.70
N SER A 29 -8.06 -10.23 2.16
CA SER A 29 -8.27 -11.63 2.58
C SER A 29 -8.06 -11.82 4.09
N ARG A 30 -7.25 -10.96 4.72
CA ARG A 30 -6.96 -10.93 6.17
C ARG A 30 -7.82 -9.94 6.96
N GLY A 31 -8.81 -9.32 6.33
CA GLY A 31 -9.77 -8.44 7.00
C GLY A 31 -9.38 -6.97 7.08
N ALA A 32 -8.43 -6.49 6.26
CA ALA A 32 -8.15 -5.05 6.17
C ALA A 32 -9.44 -4.27 5.84
N SER A 33 -9.66 -3.12 6.49
CA SER A 33 -10.86 -2.30 6.28
C SER A 33 -10.79 -1.44 5.02
N MET A 34 -9.57 -1.14 4.57
CA MET A 34 -9.26 -0.35 3.38
C MET A 34 -7.83 -0.63 2.93
N ALA A 35 -7.56 -0.58 1.61
CA ALA A 35 -6.21 -0.51 1.07
C ALA A 35 -6.03 0.64 0.08
N MET A 36 -4.90 1.34 0.19
CA MET A 36 -4.40 2.25 -0.84
C MET A 36 -3.18 1.62 -1.52
N LEU A 37 -3.24 1.52 -2.85
CA LEU A 37 -2.19 0.97 -3.69
C LEU A 37 -1.53 2.10 -4.46
N VAL A 38 -0.20 2.20 -4.40
CA VAL A 38 0.59 3.17 -5.14
C VAL A 38 1.47 2.44 -6.15
N GLU A 39 1.37 2.81 -7.43
CA GLU A 39 2.23 2.29 -8.49
C GLU A 39 2.67 3.43 -9.41
N LYS A 40 3.95 3.45 -9.78
CA LYS A 40 4.51 4.48 -10.66
C LYS A 40 4.27 4.17 -12.14
N ASP A 41 4.24 2.89 -12.50
CA ASP A 41 4.10 2.43 -13.88
C ASP A 41 2.63 2.42 -14.31
N SER A 42 2.24 3.46 -15.06
CA SER A 42 0.90 3.61 -15.59
C SER A 42 0.47 2.45 -16.49
N LYS A 43 1.40 1.71 -17.09
CA LYS A 43 1.08 0.53 -17.92
C LYS A 43 0.47 -0.61 -17.11
N LYS A 44 0.76 -0.68 -15.81
CA LYS A 44 0.19 -1.70 -14.91
C LYS A 44 -1.21 -1.38 -14.44
N ARG A 45 -1.72 -0.16 -14.68
CA ARG A 45 -3.04 0.27 -14.20
C ARG A 45 -4.15 -0.71 -14.57
N ALA A 46 -4.19 -1.15 -15.83
CA ALA A 46 -5.23 -2.07 -16.29
C ALA A 46 -5.16 -3.42 -15.56
N THR A 47 -3.96 -3.97 -15.40
CA THR A 47 -3.73 -5.22 -14.66
C THR A 47 -4.09 -5.07 -13.18
N LEU A 48 -3.71 -3.97 -12.55
CA LEU A 48 -4.03 -3.68 -11.14
C LEU A 48 -5.54 -3.59 -10.94
N LEU A 49 -6.26 -2.84 -11.78
CA LEU A 49 -7.72 -2.75 -11.70
C LEU A 49 -8.39 -4.11 -11.91
N LYS A 50 -7.90 -4.92 -12.86
CA LYS A 50 -8.40 -6.29 -13.07
C LYS A 50 -8.17 -7.17 -11.84
N ASN A 51 -7.01 -7.07 -11.20
CA ASN A 51 -6.71 -7.86 -10.02
C ASN A 51 -7.50 -7.37 -8.80
N MET A 52 -7.67 -6.06 -8.64
CA MET A 52 -8.50 -5.47 -7.58
C MET A 52 -9.96 -5.91 -7.69
N ALA A 53 -10.50 -6.06 -8.90
CA ALA A 53 -11.84 -6.60 -9.12
C ALA A 53 -12.00 -8.06 -8.65
N ILE A 54 -10.94 -8.78 -8.30
CA ILE A 54 -11.08 -10.10 -7.64
C ILE A 54 -11.75 -9.95 -6.26
N ALA A 55 -11.57 -8.79 -5.62
CA ALA A 55 -12.30 -8.36 -4.41
C ALA A 55 -13.33 -7.29 -4.79
N ASP A 56 -14.26 -7.68 -5.69
CA ASP A 56 -15.26 -6.82 -6.33
C ASP A 56 -16.09 -5.98 -5.32
N ALA A 57 -16.50 -6.58 -4.19
CA ALA A 57 -17.33 -5.89 -3.19
C ALA A 57 -16.60 -4.70 -2.54
N GLU A 58 -15.31 -4.85 -2.28
CA GLU A 58 -14.45 -3.83 -1.65
C GLU A 58 -14.00 -2.77 -2.65
N MET A 59 -13.95 -3.10 -3.94
CA MET A 59 -13.68 -2.13 -4.99
C MET A 59 -14.90 -1.22 -5.23
N GLU A 60 -16.12 -1.77 -5.26
CA GLU A 60 -17.35 -1.00 -5.41
C GLU A 60 -17.63 -0.07 -4.22
N SER A 61 -17.27 -0.48 -3.00
CA SER A 61 -17.44 0.33 -1.78
C SER A 61 -16.39 1.44 -1.62
N GLY A 62 -15.39 1.50 -2.50
CA GLY A 62 -14.27 2.44 -2.41
C GLY A 62 -13.27 2.12 -1.31
N GLN A 63 -13.30 0.89 -0.76
CA GLN A 63 -12.32 0.41 0.22
C GLN A 63 -10.95 0.12 -0.41
N MET A 64 -10.88 -0.12 -1.72
CA MET A 64 -9.63 -0.15 -2.47
C MET A 64 -9.43 1.09 -3.35
N VAL A 65 -8.28 1.76 -3.20
CA VAL A 65 -7.93 2.96 -3.98
C VAL A 65 -6.60 2.75 -4.68
N LEU A 66 -6.56 2.92 -5.99
CA LEU A 66 -5.34 2.87 -6.80
C LEU A 66 -4.85 4.28 -7.16
N LEU A 67 -3.61 4.59 -6.82
CA LEU A 67 -2.91 5.82 -7.18
C LEU A 67 -1.75 5.53 -8.14
N ILE A 68 -1.86 6.02 -9.38
CA ILE A 68 -0.77 5.95 -10.36
C ILE A 68 0.16 7.16 -10.18
N ARG A 69 1.19 6.99 -9.35
CA ARG A 69 2.17 8.03 -8.98
C ARG A 69 3.39 7.38 -8.31
N PRO A 70 4.60 7.97 -8.42
CA PRO A 70 5.75 7.54 -7.62
C PRO A 70 5.48 7.59 -6.11
N ALA A 71 5.96 6.58 -5.37
CA ALA A 71 5.81 6.47 -3.91
C ALA A 71 6.24 7.76 -3.17
N GLU A 72 7.36 8.33 -3.59
CA GLU A 72 7.94 9.55 -3.00
C GLU A 72 7.03 10.78 -3.15
N ARG A 73 6.19 10.80 -4.18
CA ARG A 73 5.22 11.87 -4.42
C ARG A 73 3.84 11.58 -3.82
N SER A 74 3.60 10.35 -3.39
CA SER A 74 2.39 9.95 -2.68
C SER A 74 2.53 10.20 -1.18
N LEU A 75 3.75 10.11 -0.64
CA LEU A 75 4.08 10.47 0.73
C LEU A 75 4.17 11.99 0.91
N HIS A 76 3.18 12.58 1.59
CA HIS A 76 3.15 14.02 1.87
C HIS A 76 2.47 14.31 3.22
N PRO A 77 2.86 15.40 3.92
CA PRO A 77 2.20 15.80 5.16
C PRO A 77 0.69 16.03 4.94
N GLY A 78 -0.12 15.53 5.87
CA GLY A 78 -1.57 15.67 5.82
C GLY A 78 -2.29 14.61 4.99
N MET A 79 -1.57 13.69 4.34
CA MET A 79 -2.19 12.51 3.75
C MET A 79 -2.88 11.66 4.83
N LYS A 80 -3.87 10.87 4.43
CA LYS A 80 -4.50 9.88 5.32
C LYS A 80 -3.41 8.96 5.91
N ARG A 81 -3.43 8.76 7.22
CA ARG A 81 -2.54 7.81 7.91
C ARG A 81 -3.09 6.39 7.80
N PHE A 82 -2.19 5.43 7.70
CA PHE A 82 -2.53 4.01 7.59
C PHE A 82 -1.93 3.23 8.75
N ASP A 83 -2.67 2.25 9.25
CA ASP A 83 -2.24 1.41 10.38
C ASP A 83 -1.11 0.47 9.98
N LEU A 84 -1.11 0.01 8.72
CA LEU A 84 -0.05 -0.82 8.18
C LEU A 84 0.47 -0.27 6.86
N VAL A 85 1.77 -0.01 6.78
CA VAL A 85 2.44 0.53 5.60
C VAL A 85 3.45 -0.49 5.09
N TYR A 86 3.26 -0.94 3.86
CA TYR A 86 4.12 -1.90 3.19
C TYR A 86 4.97 -1.21 2.11
N ILE A 87 6.28 -1.45 2.16
CA ILE A 87 7.26 -0.82 1.27
C ILE A 87 8.18 -1.90 0.69
N ASP A 88 7.97 -2.28 -0.57
CA ASP A 88 8.81 -3.23 -1.30
C ASP A 88 9.39 -2.57 -2.56
N PRO A 89 10.38 -1.66 -2.42
CA PRO A 89 10.94 -0.96 -3.55
C PRO A 89 11.79 -1.92 -4.41
N PRO A 90 11.88 -1.70 -5.73
CA PRO A 90 12.73 -2.51 -6.60
C PRO A 90 14.17 -2.60 -6.08
N PHE A 91 14.81 -3.78 -6.17
CA PHE A 91 16.17 -4.02 -5.66
C PHE A 91 17.22 -2.99 -6.12
N ALA A 92 17.09 -2.47 -7.34
CA ALA A 92 18.01 -1.48 -7.90
C ALA A 92 17.83 -0.04 -7.32
N MET A 93 16.81 0.18 -6.49
CA MET A 93 16.54 1.48 -5.88
C MET A 93 17.54 1.77 -4.76
N ARG A 94 18.38 2.78 -4.96
CA ARG A 94 19.48 3.13 -4.04
C ARG A 94 19.03 3.87 -2.79
N ASP A 95 17.92 4.60 -2.87
CA ASP A 95 17.51 5.56 -1.83
C ASP A 95 16.43 5.00 -0.88
N LYS A 96 16.51 3.73 -0.47
CA LYS A 96 15.58 3.16 0.53
C LYS A 96 15.51 3.99 1.84
N PRO A 97 16.62 4.51 2.40
CA PRO A 97 16.55 5.37 3.60
C PRO A 97 15.74 6.65 3.39
N LYS A 98 15.72 7.19 2.18
CA LYS A 98 14.93 8.38 1.84
C LYS A 98 13.43 8.09 1.90
N LEU A 99 13.00 6.88 1.50
CA LEU A 99 11.60 6.46 1.61
C LEU A 99 11.15 6.40 3.07
N LEU A 100 11.96 5.84 3.96
CA LEU A 100 11.67 5.81 5.39
C LEU A 100 11.51 7.22 5.97
N ALA A 101 12.46 8.12 5.67
CA ALA A 101 12.40 9.51 6.11
C ALA A 101 11.18 10.26 5.54
N LEU A 102 10.77 9.95 4.30
CA LEU A 102 9.55 10.52 3.71
C LEU A 102 8.28 9.97 4.39
N SER A 103 8.25 8.68 4.71
CA SER A 103 7.14 8.05 5.44
C SER A 103 6.95 8.70 6.81
N GLU A 104 8.04 8.86 7.57
CA GLU A 104 8.00 9.55 8.87
C GLU A 104 7.47 10.99 8.75
N ARG A 105 7.99 11.75 7.77
CA ARG A 105 7.54 13.13 7.51
C ARG A 105 6.07 13.21 7.07
N ALA A 106 5.58 12.20 6.36
CA ALA A 106 4.18 12.07 5.98
C ALA A 106 3.28 11.63 7.15
N GLY A 107 3.85 11.29 8.31
CA GLY A 107 3.14 10.79 9.47
C GLY A 107 2.68 9.34 9.31
N GLN A 108 3.47 8.53 8.60
CA GLN A 108 3.23 7.10 8.36
C GLN A 108 4.20 6.24 9.16
N PRO A 109 3.74 5.13 9.77
CA PRO A 109 2.32 4.72 9.89
C PRO A 109 1.56 5.62 10.88
N ALA A 110 0.26 5.36 11.05
CA ALA A 110 -0.52 5.94 12.14
C ALA A 110 0.13 5.64 13.52
N PRO A 111 -0.11 6.45 14.58
CA PRO A 111 0.40 6.14 15.91
C PRO A 111 -0.03 4.73 16.36
N GLY A 112 0.94 3.89 16.74
CA GLY A 112 0.69 2.48 17.09
C GLY A 112 0.59 1.52 15.89
N GLY A 113 0.65 2.05 14.67
CA GLY A 113 0.73 1.28 13.44
C GLY A 113 2.12 0.74 13.15
N SER A 114 2.21 -0.08 12.11
CA SER A 114 3.43 -0.77 11.70
C SER A 114 3.86 -0.37 10.28
N LEU A 115 5.16 -0.32 10.06
CA LEU A 115 5.76 -0.19 8.75
C LEU A 115 6.64 -1.41 8.50
N ILE A 116 6.41 -2.07 7.36
CA ILE A 116 7.17 -3.23 6.91
C ILE A 116 7.89 -2.83 5.64
N MET A 117 9.20 -3.02 5.62
CA MET A 117 10.03 -2.85 4.42
C MET A 117 10.66 -4.18 4.04
N HIS A 118 10.55 -4.55 2.76
CA HIS A 118 11.11 -5.76 2.17
C HIS A 118 12.27 -5.43 1.19
#